data_AF-A0A1Y1M4I8-F1
#
_entry.id   AF-A0A1Y1M4I8-F1
#
_cell.length_a   1.000
_cell.length_b   1.000
_cell.length_c   1.000
_cell.angle_alpha   90.00
_cell.angle_beta   90.00
_cell.angle_gamma   90.00
#
_symmetry.space_group_name_H-M   'P 1'
#
loop_
_entity.id
_entity.type
_entity.pdbx_description
1 polymer ?
#
loop_
_entity_poly.entity_id
_entity_poly.type
_entity_poly.pdbx_seq_one_letter_code
_entity_poly.pdbx_strand_id
1 'polypeptide(L)'
;TPVLDEIGPYYFEEWKEKVELIDNEAEDELTYKQRITWVFRKDLSKPGLTGEEIVTMGHPMMIAMPVLLAREKPAMLNLINKAINAIFRNPPYPFVTAPVMDILFRGVVINCSVTDFSGKAVCTQLRTEAKDLHHVSDTIFKFSFFGMRNGTIDQNTLTVKRGIKKSHDVGKVTAYNGAKEMSVWPTKECNQYVGTDSTIFPPLMTREEGVAAYAPDLCRSLIATFEKEQMYRGIKVNRYIATFGDMSTDERFKCYCPANASCWKQGLHDLTKCVGAPIVASMPHFYDADPMYVNMVRGLHPNEPDHGISLVFELMTGTPVSGKKRLQFNLPLEPIEKVAVMKKVPTALLPLLWVEEGADLPDDFAK
;
A
#
# COMPACT_ATOMS: atom_id res chain seq x y z
N THR A 1 10.23 -23.44 2.79
CA THR A 1 10.08 -22.11 3.45
C THR A 1 10.91 -21.10 2.69
N PRO A 2 10.35 -19.96 2.27
CA PRO A 2 11.12 -18.86 1.68
C PRO A 2 12.18 -18.32 2.66
N VAL A 3 13.30 -17.86 2.11
CA VAL A 3 14.39 -17.19 2.84
C VAL A 3 14.62 -15.86 2.13
N LEU A 4 14.54 -14.76 2.86
CA LEU A 4 14.67 -13.41 2.32
C LEU A 4 15.83 -12.70 3.01
N ASP A 5 16.49 -11.82 2.25
CA ASP A 5 17.44 -10.84 2.75
C ASP A 5 16.88 -9.44 2.46
N GLU A 6 16.89 -8.58 3.46
CA GLU A 6 16.41 -7.20 3.33
C GLU A 6 17.46 -6.33 2.61
N ILE A 7 17.02 -5.61 1.58
CA ILE A 7 17.88 -4.72 0.78
C ILE A 7 17.28 -3.31 0.77
N GLY A 8 17.93 -2.40 1.47
CA GLY A 8 17.52 -1.01 1.59
C GLY A 8 18.24 -0.28 2.72
N PRO A 9 17.82 0.96 3.05
CA PRO A 9 16.78 1.72 2.33
C PRO A 9 17.29 2.30 1.01
N TYR A 10 16.40 2.34 0.01
CA TYR A 10 16.50 3.24 -1.13
C TYR A 10 15.69 4.48 -0.79
N TYR A 11 16.36 5.63 -0.66
CA TYR A 11 15.72 6.86 -0.21
C TYR A 11 15.16 7.65 -1.39
N PHE A 12 13.94 8.13 -1.24
CA PHE A 12 13.28 9.01 -2.19
C PHE A 12 12.77 10.24 -1.47
N GLU A 13 13.06 11.41 -2.04
CA GLU A 13 12.43 12.65 -1.63
C GLU A 13 11.06 12.75 -2.30
N GLU A 14 10.02 12.88 -1.48
CA GLU A 14 8.63 12.91 -1.93
C GLU A 14 8.10 14.35 -1.95
N TRP A 15 7.51 14.75 -3.07
CA TRP A 15 6.84 16.02 -3.26
C TRP A 15 5.35 15.78 -3.48
N LYS A 16 4.50 16.31 -2.60
CA LYS A 16 3.04 16.23 -2.70
C LYS A 16 2.43 17.58 -3.02
N GLU A 17 1.66 17.64 -4.08
CA GLU A 17 0.98 18.85 -4.55
C GLU A 17 -0.53 18.60 -4.64
N LYS A 18 -1.33 19.53 -4.11
CA LYS A 18 -2.78 19.59 -4.35
C LYS A 18 -2.99 20.42 -5.62
N VAL A 19 -3.62 19.84 -6.64
CA VAL A 19 -3.87 20.46 -7.95
C VAL A 19 -5.36 20.41 -8.29
N GLU A 20 -5.79 21.23 -9.26
CA GLU A 20 -7.20 21.29 -9.71
C GLU A 20 -8.18 21.52 -8.55
N LEU A 21 -7.89 22.52 -7.71
CA LEU A 21 -8.67 22.85 -6.52
C LEU A 21 -10.04 23.45 -6.90
N ILE A 22 -11.09 22.98 -6.24
CA ILE A 22 -12.47 23.46 -6.39
C ILE A 22 -13.02 23.74 -4.99
N ASP A 23 -13.29 25.02 -4.72
CA ASP A 23 -13.91 25.48 -3.48
C ASP A 23 -15.44 25.34 -3.51
N ASN A 24 -16.01 24.89 -2.39
CA ASN A 24 -17.44 24.92 -2.11
C ASN A 24 -17.67 25.64 -0.78
N GLU A 25 -18.00 26.93 -0.87
CA GLU A 25 -18.23 27.78 0.31
C GLU A 25 -19.47 27.41 1.11
N ALA A 26 -20.52 26.95 0.42
CA ALA A 26 -21.78 26.57 1.05
C ALA A 26 -21.58 25.39 2.02
N GLU A 27 -20.78 24.39 1.63
CA GLU A 27 -20.51 23.20 2.46
C GLU A 27 -19.22 23.30 3.28
N ASP A 28 -18.47 24.40 3.13
CA ASP A 28 -17.11 24.59 3.68
C ASP A 28 -16.13 23.49 3.28
N GLU A 29 -16.15 23.15 1.99
CA GLU A 29 -15.39 22.04 1.41
C GLU A 29 -14.42 22.50 0.33
N LEU A 30 -13.34 21.74 0.18
CA LEU A 30 -12.35 21.86 -0.86
C LEU A 30 -12.19 20.50 -1.53
N THR A 31 -12.38 20.45 -2.83
CA THR A 31 -12.10 19.24 -3.64
C THR A 31 -10.83 19.45 -4.44
N TYR A 32 -9.96 18.46 -4.48
CA TYR A 32 -8.69 18.55 -5.22
C TYR A 32 -8.23 17.18 -5.72
N LYS A 33 -7.30 17.20 -6.68
CA LYS A 33 -6.52 16.04 -7.11
C LYS A 33 -5.10 16.13 -6.57
N GLN A 34 -4.40 15.00 -6.49
CA GLN A 34 -3.03 14.95 -5.99
C GLN A 34 -2.05 14.69 -7.12
N ARG A 35 -0.89 15.35 -7.05
CA ARG A 35 0.31 14.96 -7.79
C ARG A 35 1.39 14.60 -6.78
N ILE A 36 1.97 13.41 -6.92
CA ILE A 36 3.07 12.95 -6.07
C ILE A 36 4.28 12.67 -6.95
N THR A 37 5.42 13.26 -6.60
CA THR A 37 6.70 13.04 -7.31
C THR A 37 7.72 12.46 -6.35
N TRP A 38 8.39 11.39 -6.76
CA TRP A 38 9.49 10.77 -6.02
C TRP A 38 10.81 11.00 -6.75
N VAL A 39 11.76 11.61 -6.05
CA VAL A 39 13.10 11.90 -6.54
C VAL A 39 14.10 11.03 -5.80
N PHE A 40 14.80 10.14 -6.52
CA PHE A 40 15.77 9.25 -5.90
C PHE A 40 16.95 10.02 -5.30
N ARG A 41 17.27 9.75 -4.03
CA ARG A 41 18.38 10.36 -3.29
C ARG A 41 19.41 9.30 -2.94
N LYS A 42 20.33 9.08 -3.88
CA LYS A 42 21.45 8.14 -3.70
C LYS A 42 22.30 8.48 -2.48
N ASP A 43 22.47 9.76 -2.19
CA ASP A 43 23.26 10.28 -1.06
C ASP A 43 22.65 9.98 0.31
N LEU A 44 21.33 9.76 0.39
CA LEU A 44 20.61 9.37 1.62
C LEU A 44 20.28 7.87 1.68
N SER A 45 20.51 7.15 0.57
CA SER A 45 20.32 5.69 0.52
C SER A 45 21.45 4.96 1.23
N LYS A 46 21.24 3.68 1.58
CA LYS A 46 22.30 2.88 2.22
C LYS A 46 23.57 2.88 1.33
N PRO A 47 24.77 3.04 1.91
CA PRO A 47 26.01 3.07 1.14
C PRO A 47 26.15 1.88 0.20
N GLY A 48 26.46 2.16 -1.07
CA GLY A 48 26.58 1.17 -2.13
C GLY A 48 25.31 0.93 -2.93
N LEU A 49 24.14 1.38 -2.48
CA LEU A 49 22.89 1.25 -3.24
C LEU A 49 22.77 2.37 -4.28
N THR A 50 22.55 1.97 -5.52
CA THR A 50 22.47 2.85 -6.69
C THR A 50 21.12 2.79 -7.39
N GLY A 51 20.31 1.77 -7.09
CA GLY A 51 19.07 1.45 -7.78
C GLY A 51 19.26 0.47 -8.95
N GLU A 52 20.50 0.19 -9.35
CA GLU A 52 20.82 -0.76 -10.42
C GLU A 52 21.14 -2.17 -9.92
N GLU A 53 21.14 -2.36 -8.60
CA GLU A 53 21.35 -3.67 -7.98
C GLU A 53 20.29 -4.65 -8.47
N ILE A 54 20.74 -5.80 -8.94
CA ILE A 54 19.84 -6.86 -9.40
C ILE A 54 19.34 -7.61 -8.16
N VAL A 55 18.03 -7.59 -7.97
CA VAL A 55 17.37 -8.31 -6.87
C VAL A 55 16.36 -9.31 -7.43
N THR A 56 16.04 -10.32 -6.63
CA THR A 56 15.02 -11.32 -6.95
C THR A 56 13.88 -11.23 -5.94
N MET A 57 12.64 -11.13 -6.44
CA MET A 57 11.43 -11.13 -5.61
C MET A 57 10.32 -11.97 -6.25
N GLY A 58 9.26 -12.27 -5.49
CA GLY A 58 8.05 -12.89 -6.04
C GLY A 58 7.50 -12.05 -7.18
N HIS A 59 7.29 -12.64 -8.36
CA HIS A 59 6.76 -11.91 -9.50
C HIS A 59 5.28 -11.60 -9.25
N PRO A 60 4.87 -10.32 -9.13
CA PRO A 60 3.53 -9.98 -8.69
C PRO A 60 2.43 -10.63 -9.53
N MET A 61 2.46 -10.48 -10.87
CA MET A 61 1.44 -11.07 -11.73
C MET A 61 1.47 -12.61 -11.81
N MET A 62 2.65 -13.24 -11.88
CA MET A 62 2.75 -14.70 -11.98
C MET A 62 2.27 -15.41 -10.72
N ILE A 63 2.30 -14.73 -9.56
CA ILE A 63 1.77 -15.25 -8.30
C ILE A 63 0.30 -14.84 -8.14
N ALA A 64 0.00 -13.54 -8.27
CA ALA A 64 -1.32 -12.97 -8.00
C ALA A 64 -2.42 -13.53 -8.92
N MET A 65 -2.17 -13.64 -10.23
CA MET A 65 -3.21 -14.09 -11.17
C MET A 65 -3.63 -15.55 -10.92
N PRO A 66 -2.71 -16.53 -10.79
CA PRO A 66 -3.11 -17.89 -10.41
C PRO A 66 -3.84 -17.98 -9.09
N VAL A 67 -3.39 -17.27 -8.05
CA VAL A 67 -4.04 -17.27 -6.73
C VAL A 67 -5.47 -16.74 -6.83
N LEU A 68 -5.66 -15.58 -7.48
CA LEU A 68 -6.97 -14.98 -7.65
C LEU A 68 -7.90 -15.90 -8.41
N LEU A 69 -7.44 -16.47 -9.53
CA LEU A 69 -8.22 -17.40 -10.33
C LEU A 69 -8.51 -18.72 -9.61
N ALA A 70 -7.60 -19.22 -8.77
CA ALA A 70 -7.87 -20.41 -7.97
C ALA A 70 -9.04 -20.20 -7.00
N ARG A 71 -9.17 -18.98 -6.45
CA ARG A 71 -10.23 -18.62 -5.51
C ARG A 71 -11.55 -18.29 -6.20
N GLU A 72 -11.51 -17.53 -7.29
CA GLU A 72 -12.73 -16.98 -7.91
C GLU A 72 -13.22 -17.78 -9.13
N LYS A 73 -12.29 -18.27 -9.96
CA LYS A 73 -12.60 -18.86 -11.28
C LYS A 73 -11.69 -20.05 -11.59
N PRO A 74 -11.72 -21.15 -10.79
CA PRO A 74 -10.76 -22.25 -10.88
C PRO A 74 -10.78 -22.99 -12.23
N ALA A 75 -11.87 -22.87 -13.00
CA ALA A 75 -11.96 -23.38 -14.38
C ALA A 75 -10.94 -22.73 -15.33
N MET A 76 -10.48 -21.50 -15.04
CA MET A 76 -9.56 -20.74 -15.88
C MET A 76 -8.08 -21.04 -15.62
N LEU A 77 -7.75 -21.91 -14.66
CA LEU A 77 -6.36 -22.19 -14.26
C LEU A 77 -5.49 -22.76 -15.40
N ASN A 78 -6.06 -23.56 -16.29
CA ASN A 78 -5.34 -24.06 -17.46
C ASN A 78 -5.03 -22.95 -18.48
N LEU A 79 -5.92 -21.96 -18.59
CA LEU A 79 -5.72 -20.81 -19.48
C LEU A 79 -4.61 -19.92 -18.94
N ILE A 80 -4.61 -19.60 -17.64
CA ILE A 80 -3.56 -18.75 -17.05
C ILE A 80 -2.19 -19.44 -17.07
N ASN A 81 -2.13 -20.77 -16.89
CA ASN A 81 -0.88 -21.51 -17.02
C ASN A 81 -0.26 -21.36 -18.43
N LYS A 82 -1.08 -21.51 -19.48
CA LYS A 82 -0.64 -21.30 -20.87
C LYS A 82 -0.23 -19.85 -21.13
N ALA A 83 -1.00 -18.89 -20.62
CA ALA A 83 -0.71 -17.46 -20.78
C ALA A 83 0.60 -17.05 -20.11
N ILE A 84 0.86 -17.51 -18.87
CA ILE A 84 2.12 -17.26 -18.16
C ILE A 84 3.30 -17.80 -18.98
N ASN A 85 3.18 -19.03 -19.49
CA ASN A 85 4.21 -19.65 -20.32
C ASN A 85 4.48 -18.87 -21.61
N ALA A 86 3.44 -18.34 -22.25
CA ALA A 86 3.57 -17.54 -23.46
C ALA A 86 4.20 -16.15 -23.19
N ILE A 87 3.65 -15.40 -22.23
CA ILE A 87 4.03 -14.02 -21.93
C ILE A 87 5.46 -13.96 -21.35
N PHE A 88 5.79 -14.89 -20.45
CA PHE A 88 7.06 -14.90 -19.71
C PHE A 88 8.06 -15.96 -20.21
N ARG A 89 7.81 -16.54 -21.39
CA ARG A 89 8.73 -17.48 -22.09
C ARG A 89 9.10 -18.73 -21.28
N ASN A 90 8.10 -19.48 -20.84
CA ASN A 90 8.24 -20.71 -20.04
C ASN A 90 9.16 -20.53 -18.82
N PRO A 91 8.81 -19.61 -17.90
CA PRO A 91 9.64 -19.35 -16.73
C PRO A 91 9.69 -20.60 -15.83
N PRO A 92 10.85 -20.91 -15.22
CA PRO A 92 10.97 -22.07 -14.34
C PRO A 92 10.35 -21.85 -12.95
N TYR A 93 10.26 -20.59 -12.50
CA TYR A 93 9.80 -20.20 -11.17
C TYR A 93 8.97 -18.90 -11.23
N PRO A 94 8.12 -18.60 -10.24
CA PRO A 94 7.28 -17.40 -10.22
C PRO A 94 8.00 -16.21 -9.59
N PHE A 95 9.28 -16.00 -9.96
CA PHE A 95 10.11 -14.92 -9.45
C PHE A 95 10.56 -14.01 -10.59
N VAL A 96 10.73 -12.73 -10.28
CA VAL A 96 11.33 -11.74 -11.16
C VAL A 96 12.71 -11.40 -10.64
N THR A 97 13.68 -11.30 -11.55
CA THR A 97 15.04 -10.84 -11.24
C THR A 97 15.34 -9.64 -12.12
N ALA A 98 15.51 -8.47 -11.51
CA ALA A 98 15.64 -7.21 -12.22
C ALA A 98 16.36 -6.15 -11.36
N PRO A 99 16.89 -5.08 -11.96
CA PRO A 99 17.33 -3.90 -11.22
C PRO A 99 16.23 -3.35 -10.31
N VAL A 100 16.59 -2.88 -9.12
CA VAL A 100 15.62 -2.30 -8.17
C VAL A 100 14.80 -1.18 -8.81
N MET A 101 15.42 -0.28 -9.57
CA MET A 101 14.68 0.81 -10.22
C MET A 101 13.72 0.34 -11.31
N ASP A 102 13.92 -0.84 -11.91
CA ASP A 102 12.93 -1.43 -12.83
C ASP A 102 11.70 -1.91 -12.06
N ILE A 103 11.90 -2.53 -10.89
CA ILE A 103 10.82 -2.98 -10.03
C ILE A 103 10.03 -1.78 -9.48
N LEU A 104 10.72 -0.74 -9.01
CA LEU A 104 10.09 0.39 -8.35
C LEU A 104 9.49 1.41 -9.33
N PHE A 105 10.20 1.78 -10.41
CA PHE A 105 9.81 2.93 -11.25
C PHE A 105 9.87 2.69 -12.78
N ARG A 106 10.94 2.14 -13.34
CA ARG A 106 11.15 2.05 -14.81
C ARG A 106 10.33 0.95 -15.47
N GLY A 107 9.95 -0.06 -14.70
CA GLY A 107 9.05 -1.13 -15.08
C GLY A 107 9.71 -2.38 -15.63
N VAL A 108 9.26 -3.53 -15.13
CA VAL A 108 9.55 -4.87 -15.64
C VAL A 108 8.66 -5.16 -16.84
N VAL A 109 9.24 -5.67 -17.92
CA VAL A 109 8.55 -5.89 -19.19
C VAL A 109 7.53 -7.02 -19.13
N ILE A 110 6.37 -6.75 -19.71
CA ILE A 110 5.29 -7.70 -19.99
C ILE A 110 5.15 -7.79 -21.50
N ASN A 111 5.61 -8.89 -22.08
CA ASN A 111 5.59 -9.08 -23.52
C ASN A 111 4.27 -9.72 -23.96
N CYS A 112 3.39 -8.89 -24.50
CA CYS A 112 2.11 -9.28 -25.06
C CYS A 112 2.15 -9.49 -26.58
N SER A 113 3.33 -9.54 -27.19
CA SER A 113 3.54 -9.94 -28.59
C SER A 113 3.45 -11.47 -28.76
N VAL A 114 2.36 -12.05 -28.24
CA VAL A 114 2.11 -13.50 -28.23
C VAL A 114 1.00 -13.87 -29.21
N THR A 115 1.13 -15.02 -29.86
CA THR A 115 0.19 -15.43 -30.93
C THR A 115 -0.91 -16.36 -30.44
N ASP A 116 -0.69 -17.08 -29.33
CA ASP A 116 -1.62 -18.04 -28.78
C ASP A 116 -2.84 -17.36 -28.13
N PHE A 117 -3.95 -18.09 -28.10
CA PHE A 117 -5.22 -17.57 -27.58
C PHE A 117 -5.12 -17.18 -26.10
N SER A 118 -4.45 -17.98 -25.27
CA SER A 118 -4.39 -17.78 -23.83
C SER A 118 -3.62 -16.50 -23.46
N GLY A 119 -2.44 -16.32 -24.06
CA GLY A 119 -1.65 -15.10 -23.91
C GLY A 119 -2.40 -13.86 -24.39
N LYS A 120 -3.03 -13.93 -25.58
CA LYS A 120 -3.85 -12.83 -26.12
C LYS A 120 -5.01 -12.45 -25.20
N ALA A 121 -5.74 -13.43 -24.67
CA ALA A 121 -6.88 -13.18 -23.78
C ALA A 121 -6.44 -12.42 -22.52
N VAL A 122 -5.36 -12.85 -21.87
CA VAL A 122 -4.81 -12.17 -20.68
C VAL A 122 -4.31 -10.77 -21.04
N CYS A 123 -3.58 -10.62 -22.14
CA CYS A 123 -3.08 -9.32 -22.59
C CYS A 123 -4.18 -8.33 -22.97
N THR A 124 -5.29 -8.79 -23.54
CA THR A 124 -6.47 -7.96 -23.78
C THR A 124 -7.05 -7.47 -22.46
N GLN A 125 -7.21 -8.36 -21.47
CA GLN A 125 -7.71 -7.97 -20.14
C GLN A 125 -6.78 -6.96 -19.46
N LEU A 126 -5.47 -7.17 -19.53
CA LEU A 126 -4.49 -6.21 -19.01
C LEU A 126 -4.64 -4.85 -19.67
N ARG A 127 -4.82 -4.80 -20.98
CA ARG A 127 -5.00 -3.55 -21.71
C ARG A 127 -6.28 -2.80 -21.29
N THR A 128 -7.36 -3.51 -20.98
CA THR A 128 -8.65 -2.87 -20.64
C THR A 128 -8.76 -2.48 -19.17
N GLU A 129 -8.23 -3.31 -18.26
CA GLU A 129 -8.43 -3.14 -16.81
C GLU A 129 -7.21 -2.59 -16.07
N ALA A 130 -5.99 -2.87 -16.52
CA ALA A 130 -4.79 -2.57 -15.76
C ALA A 130 -4.28 -1.15 -16.03
N LYS A 131 -5.01 -0.17 -15.49
CA LYS A 131 -4.71 1.27 -15.61
C LYS A 131 -3.34 1.66 -15.06
N ASP A 132 -2.79 0.87 -14.14
CA ASP A 132 -1.49 1.07 -13.50
C ASP A 132 -0.31 0.39 -14.24
N LEU A 133 -0.48 0.00 -15.50
CA LEU A 133 0.63 -0.45 -16.35
C LEU A 133 1.16 0.67 -17.24
N HIS A 134 2.47 0.67 -17.48
CA HIS A 134 3.09 1.53 -18.49
C HIS A 134 2.81 0.97 -19.88
N HIS A 135 2.04 1.69 -20.70
CA HIS A 135 1.78 1.34 -22.09
C HIS A 135 2.95 1.81 -22.97
N VAL A 136 3.87 0.90 -23.32
CA VAL A 136 5.01 1.22 -24.20
C VAL A 136 4.61 1.10 -25.67
N SER A 137 3.81 0.08 -26.00
CA SER A 137 3.19 -0.11 -27.31
C SER A 137 1.93 -0.98 -27.17
N ASP A 138 1.22 -1.24 -28.28
CA ASP A 138 0.05 -2.11 -28.28
C ASP A 138 0.30 -3.51 -27.71
N THR A 139 1.55 -3.99 -27.76
CA THR A 139 1.92 -5.34 -27.35
C THR A 139 3.00 -5.39 -26.28
N ILE A 140 3.48 -4.25 -25.79
CA ILE A 140 4.50 -4.20 -24.74
C ILE A 140 4.00 -3.30 -23.62
N PHE A 141 3.88 -3.89 -22.43
CA PHE A 141 3.58 -3.17 -21.20
C PHE A 141 4.75 -3.28 -20.25
N LYS A 142 4.80 -2.40 -19.24
CA LYS A 142 5.68 -2.59 -18.09
C LYS A 142 4.94 -2.41 -16.78
N PHE A 143 5.30 -3.21 -15.79
CA PHE A 143 4.81 -3.09 -14.43
C PHE A 143 5.91 -2.56 -13.52
N SER A 144 5.57 -1.56 -12.71
CA SER A 144 6.41 -1.02 -11.62
C SER A 144 5.50 -0.62 -10.47
N PHE A 145 5.98 -0.67 -9.23
CA PHE A 145 5.16 -0.32 -8.06
C PHE A 145 4.73 1.16 -8.03
N PHE A 146 5.61 2.09 -8.40
CA PHE A 146 5.39 3.53 -8.24
C PHE A 146 5.49 4.33 -9.54
N GLY A 147 6.06 3.73 -10.60
CA GLY A 147 6.39 4.43 -11.84
C GLY A 147 5.22 5.13 -12.53
N MET A 148 4.03 4.50 -12.56
CA MET A 148 2.85 5.07 -13.23
C MET A 148 2.28 6.30 -12.52
N ARG A 149 2.54 6.42 -11.21
CA ARG A 149 2.03 7.53 -10.40
C ARG A 149 3.02 8.69 -10.33
N ASN A 150 4.31 8.43 -10.59
CA ASN A 150 5.38 9.40 -10.37
C ASN A 150 5.24 10.64 -11.25
N GLY A 151 5.00 11.80 -10.61
CA GLY A 151 4.81 13.09 -11.27
C GLY A 151 3.50 13.24 -12.03
N THR A 152 2.59 12.26 -11.92
CA THR A 152 1.29 12.28 -12.60
C THR A 152 0.20 12.83 -11.69
N ILE A 153 -0.85 13.42 -12.29
CA ILE A 153 -2.04 13.84 -11.55
C ILE A 153 -2.94 12.62 -11.37
N ASP A 154 -3.20 12.23 -10.12
CA ASP A 154 -4.18 11.21 -9.78
C ASP A 154 -5.56 11.64 -10.31
N GLN A 155 -6.23 10.75 -11.01
CA GLN A 155 -7.57 11.00 -11.52
C GLN A 155 -8.64 10.99 -10.41
N ASN A 156 -8.31 10.40 -9.27
CA ASN A 156 -9.17 10.39 -8.10
C ASN A 156 -9.18 11.76 -7.41
N THR A 157 -10.33 12.12 -6.84
CA THR A 157 -10.52 13.37 -6.10
C THR A 157 -10.76 13.11 -4.62
N LEU A 158 -10.17 13.96 -3.78
CA LEU A 158 -10.48 14.05 -2.36
C LEU A 158 -11.26 15.33 -2.10
N THR A 159 -12.35 15.21 -1.33
CA THR A 159 -13.08 16.35 -0.79
C THR A 159 -12.86 16.40 0.71
N VAL A 160 -12.38 17.54 1.20
CA VAL A 160 -12.08 17.78 2.61
C VAL A 160 -12.76 19.03 3.12
N LYS A 161 -12.99 19.12 4.43
CA LYS A 161 -13.41 20.36 5.09
C LYS A 161 -12.27 21.37 5.14
N ARG A 162 -12.58 22.63 4.84
CA ARG A 162 -11.61 23.75 4.91
C ARG A 162 -11.43 24.27 6.33
N GLY A 163 -12.41 24.06 7.20
CA GLY A 163 -12.36 24.47 8.60
C GLY A 163 -12.59 25.96 8.84
N ILE A 164 -13.15 26.69 7.86
CA ILE A 164 -13.50 28.12 8.01
C ILE A 164 -14.69 28.27 8.96
N LYS A 165 -15.69 27.39 8.84
CA LYS A 165 -16.88 27.42 9.71
C LYS A 165 -16.60 26.80 11.08
N LYS A 166 -15.75 25.79 11.13
CA LYS A 166 -15.35 25.09 12.35
C LYS A 166 -13.92 24.60 12.22
N SER A 167 -12.99 25.24 12.94
CA SER A 167 -11.55 24.97 12.86
C SER A 167 -11.21 23.50 13.13
N HIS A 168 -11.89 22.86 14.07
CA HIS A 168 -11.67 21.45 14.42
C HIS A 168 -12.13 20.46 13.34
N ASP A 169 -12.79 20.91 12.27
CA ASP A 169 -13.14 20.06 11.12
C ASP A 169 -12.08 20.14 9.99
N VAL A 170 -11.08 21.04 10.07
CA VAL A 170 -10.10 21.22 8.98
C VAL A 170 -9.43 19.91 8.55
N GLY A 171 -9.33 19.71 7.24
CA GLY A 171 -8.71 18.53 6.65
C GLY A 171 -9.56 17.25 6.71
N LYS A 172 -10.69 17.24 7.45
CA LYS A 172 -11.57 16.07 7.53
C LYS A 172 -12.08 15.66 6.16
N VAL A 173 -11.89 14.39 5.79
CA VAL A 173 -12.35 13.84 4.51
C VAL A 173 -13.87 13.67 4.56
N THR A 174 -14.56 14.21 3.57
CA THR A 174 -16.02 14.10 3.43
C THR A 174 -16.44 13.29 2.20
N ALA A 175 -15.58 13.21 1.18
CA ALA A 175 -15.80 12.35 0.03
C ALA A 175 -14.49 11.93 -0.65
N TYR A 176 -14.55 10.79 -1.35
CA TYR A 176 -13.54 10.32 -2.29
C TYR A 176 -14.24 9.97 -3.60
N ASN A 177 -13.80 10.56 -4.71
CA ASN A 177 -14.48 10.48 -6.01
C ASN A 177 -15.97 10.86 -5.95
N GLY A 178 -16.32 11.84 -5.11
CA GLY A 178 -17.69 12.29 -4.88
C GLY A 178 -18.56 11.35 -4.04
N ALA A 179 -18.08 10.15 -3.71
CA ALA A 179 -18.77 9.23 -2.81
C ALA A 179 -18.49 9.63 -1.35
N LYS A 180 -19.54 9.70 -0.52
CA LYS A 180 -19.46 10.09 0.92
C LYS A 180 -19.12 8.94 1.86
N GLU A 181 -19.14 7.72 1.34
CA GLU A 181 -18.70 6.49 2.01
C GLU A 181 -18.12 5.54 0.95
N MET A 182 -17.28 4.61 1.39
CA MET A 182 -16.75 3.55 0.55
C MET A 182 -17.82 2.48 0.27
N SER A 183 -17.58 1.62 -0.72
CA SER A 183 -18.43 0.47 -1.03
C SER A 183 -17.64 -0.85 -1.03
N VAL A 184 -16.46 -0.85 -0.40
CA VAL A 184 -15.49 -1.96 -0.42
C VAL A 184 -15.86 -3.03 0.62
N TRP A 185 -16.29 -2.58 1.80
CA TRP A 185 -16.54 -3.43 2.97
C TRP A 185 -18.03 -3.79 3.09
N PRO A 186 -18.38 -4.88 3.79
CA PRO A 186 -19.76 -5.34 3.90
C PRO A 186 -20.62 -4.47 4.82
N THR A 187 -20.03 -3.67 5.72
CA THR A 187 -20.76 -2.87 6.70
C THR A 187 -20.54 -1.38 6.48
N LYS A 188 -21.48 -0.56 6.96
CA LYS A 188 -21.40 0.89 6.82
C LYS A 188 -20.23 1.46 7.63
N GLU A 189 -20.02 0.94 8.83
CA GLU A 189 -19.02 1.42 9.79
C GLU A 189 -17.62 1.42 9.17
N CYS A 190 -17.27 0.35 8.47
CA CYS A 190 -15.93 0.19 7.90
C CYS A 190 -15.75 0.89 6.56
N ASN A 191 -16.87 1.33 5.97
CA ASN A 191 -16.90 2.15 4.77
C ASN A 191 -16.88 3.66 5.07
N GLN A 192 -16.89 4.09 6.33
CA GLN A 192 -16.84 5.51 6.66
C GLN A 192 -15.43 6.10 6.47
N TYR A 193 -15.38 7.32 5.95
CA TYR A 193 -14.20 8.16 6.01
C TYR A 193 -14.10 8.78 7.41
N VAL A 194 -13.02 8.47 8.12
CA VAL A 194 -12.76 8.95 9.47
C VAL A 194 -11.41 9.67 9.46
N GLY A 195 -11.40 10.89 9.98
CA GLY A 195 -10.19 11.71 10.08
C GLY A 195 -9.87 12.48 8.79
N THR A 196 -8.59 12.81 8.61
CA THR A 196 -8.11 13.70 7.55
C THR A 196 -7.48 12.97 6.37
N ASP A 197 -6.95 13.72 5.41
CA ASP A 197 -6.17 13.22 4.27
C ASP A 197 -4.70 12.92 4.63
N SER A 198 -4.36 12.91 5.93
CA SER A 198 -3.00 12.76 6.49
C SER A 198 -2.01 13.91 6.25
N THR A 199 -2.42 15.00 5.57
CA THR A 199 -1.54 16.16 5.28
C THR A 199 -1.76 17.33 6.24
N ILE A 200 -2.99 17.48 6.74
CA ILE A 200 -3.39 18.53 7.70
C ILE A 200 -4.26 17.87 8.77
N PHE A 201 -4.13 18.35 10.01
CA PHE A 201 -4.89 17.86 11.16
C PHE A 201 -5.47 19.05 11.94
N PRO A 202 -6.59 18.85 12.66
CA PRO A 202 -7.24 19.94 13.39
C PRO A 202 -6.41 20.43 14.57
N PRO A 203 -6.51 21.73 14.93
CA PRO A 203 -5.89 22.24 16.15
C PRO A 203 -6.71 21.88 17.39
N LEU A 204 -6.11 22.15 18.57
CA LEU A 204 -6.73 21.96 19.89
C LEU A 204 -7.22 20.53 20.13
N MET A 205 -6.43 19.55 19.70
CA MET A 205 -6.75 18.13 19.87
C MET A 205 -6.60 17.69 21.32
N THR A 206 -7.40 16.71 21.73
CA THR A 206 -7.23 16.00 23.00
C THR A 206 -6.51 14.66 22.79
N ARG A 207 -6.01 14.05 23.87
CA ARG A 207 -5.33 12.75 23.76
C ARG A 207 -6.31 11.63 23.39
N GLU A 208 -7.51 11.75 23.95
CA GLU A 208 -8.59 10.77 23.88
C GLU A 208 -9.23 10.72 22.49
N GLU A 209 -9.18 11.82 21.73
CA GLU A 209 -9.65 11.89 20.34
C GLU A 209 -8.89 10.95 19.40
N GLY A 210 -7.62 10.65 19.68
CA GLY A 210 -6.76 9.93 18.76
C GLY A 210 -6.43 10.74 17.49
N VAL A 211 -5.73 10.11 16.55
CA VAL A 211 -5.42 10.69 15.24
C VAL A 211 -5.94 9.74 14.17
N ALA A 212 -6.85 10.20 13.33
CA ALA A 212 -7.39 9.39 12.25
C ALA A 212 -7.05 9.99 10.88
N ALA A 213 -6.81 9.11 9.91
CA ALA A 213 -6.66 9.51 8.52
C ALA A 213 -7.24 8.44 7.58
N TYR A 214 -7.89 8.89 6.52
CA TYR A 214 -8.26 8.03 5.41
C TYR A 214 -7.04 7.76 4.54
N ALA A 215 -6.75 6.47 4.29
CA ALA A 215 -5.67 6.04 3.42
C ALA A 215 -6.27 5.41 2.15
N PRO A 216 -6.32 6.13 1.02
CA PRO A 216 -6.87 5.61 -0.24
C PRO A 216 -6.22 4.29 -0.67
N ASP A 217 -4.91 4.16 -0.54
CA ASP A 217 -4.16 2.94 -0.91
C ASP A 217 -4.52 1.71 -0.05
N LEU A 218 -5.15 1.93 1.11
CA LEU A 218 -5.62 0.85 2.00
C LEU A 218 -7.13 0.64 1.92
N CYS A 219 -7.86 1.49 1.19
CA CYS A 219 -9.31 1.56 1.17
C CYS A 219 -9.94 1.54 2.58
N ARG A 220 -9.31 2.20 3.56
CA ARG A 220 -9.86 2.33 4.92
C ARG A 220 -9.27 3.54 5.64
N SER A 221 -9.95 3.94 6.70
CA SER A 221 -9.39 4.87 7.68
C SER A 221 -8.55 4.11 8.71
N LEU A 222 -7.40 4.67 9.07
CA LEU A 222 -6.57 4.21 10.17
C LEU A 222 -6.68 5.19 11.33
N ILE A 223 -6.79 4.64 12.54
CA ILE A 223 -6.91 5.41 13.78
C ILE A 223 -5.70 5.06 14.64
N ALA A 224 -4.89 6.07 14.93
CA ALA A 224 -3.77 5.99 15.84
C ALA A 224 -4.21 6.44 17.24
N THR A 225 -3.83 5.68 18.26
CA THR A 225 -4.18 5.93 19.66
C THR A 225 -2.99 6.44 20.44
N PHE A 226 -3.24 7.29 21.43
CA PHE A 226 -2.20 7.84 22.30
C PHE A 226 -1.40 6.71 22.98
N GLU A 227 -0.08 6.79 22.90
CA GLU A 227 0.84 5.90 23.59
C GLU A 227 1.45 6.60 24.80
N LYS A 228 2.13 7.73 24.58
CA LYS A 228 2.89 8.44 25.61
C LYS A 228 3.16 9.90 25.25
N GLU A 229 3.42 10.69 26.28
CA GLU A 229 4.05 12.01 26.12
C GLU A 229 5.56 11.85 25.89
N GLN A 230 6.14 12.73 25.09
CA GLN A 230 7.59 12.83 24.91
C GLN A 230 8.01 14.26 24.56
N MET A 231 9.33 14.46 24.46
CA MET A 231 9.91 15.71 24.01
C MET A 231 10.48 15.54 22.60
N TYR A 232 10.14 16.45 21.69
CA TYR A 232 10.76 16.53 20.37
C TYR A 232 11.48 17.87 20.27
N ARG A 233 12.81 17.84 20.37
CA ARG A 233 13.66 19.03 20.21
C ARG A 233 13.25 20.21 21.12
N GLY A 234 12.80 19.91 22.34
CA GLY A 234 12.36 20.91 23.32
C GLY A 234 10.85 21.22 23.31
N ILE A 235 10.10 20.70 22.33
CA ILE A 235 8.65 20.83 22.25
C ILE A 235 7.99 19.64 22.97
N LYS A 236 7.00 19.91 23.83
CA LYS A 236 6.18 18.88 24.45
C LYS A 236 5.20 18.31 23.43
N VAL A 237 5.28 17.01 23.18
CA VAL A 237 4.49 16.35 22.13
C VAL A 237 3.93 15.02 22.60
N ASN A 238 2.97 14.49 21.85
CA ASN A 238 2.26 13.25 22.15
C ASN A 238 2.52 12.25 21.02
N ARG A 239 2.93 11.04 21.38
CA ARG A 239 3.14 9.94 20.44
C ARG A 239 1.88 9.09 20.35
N TYR A 240 1.49 8.78 19.13
CA TYR A 240 0.37 7.92 18.77
C TYR A 240 0.88 6.76 17.94
N ILE A 241 0.27 5.59 18.12
CA ILE A 241 0.60 4.36 17.37
C ILE A 241 -0.66 3.83 16.69
N ALA A 242 -0.50 3.22 15.51
CA ALA A 242 -1.60 2.61 14.77
C ALA A 242 -1.38 1.10 14.58
N THR A 243 -2.48 0.35 14.53
CA THR A 243 -2.49 -1.10 14.24
C THR A 243 -3.50 -1.41 13.13
N PHE A 244 -3.29 -2.51 12.42
CA PHE A 244 -4.31 -3.09 11.54
C PHE A 244 -5.44 -3.82 12.30
N GLY A 245 -5.20 -4.14 13.58
CA GLY A 245 -6.12 -4.87 14.43
C GLY A 245 -6.16 -6.36 14.14
N ASP A 246 -7.18 -7.04 14.68
CA ASP A 246 -7.44 -8.46 14.44
C ASP A 246 -8.82 -8.67 13.82
N MET A 247 -8.89 -8.79 12.49
CA MET A 247 -10.14 -9.05 11.78
C MET A 247 -10.71 -10.47 12.03
N SER A 248 -9.92 -11.39 12.60
CA SER A 248 -10.34 -12.76 12.85
C SER A 248 -11.05 -12.96 14.19
N THR A 249 -10.71 -12.14 15.20
CA THR A 249 -11.26 -12.30 16.56
C THR A 249 -11.91 -11.04 17.13
N ASP A 250 -11.53 -9.84 16.68
CA ASP A 250 -12.07 -8.58 17.20
C ASP A 250 -13.24 -8.07 16.33
N GLU A 251 -14.42 -7.96 16.95
CA GLU A 251 -15.65 -7.51 16.30
C GLU A 251 -15.53 -6.12 15.65
N ARG A 252 -14.64 -5.25 16.15
CA ARG A 252 -14.39 -3.92 15.56
C ARG A 252 -13.75 -4.00 14.18
N PHE A 253 -12.96 -5.04 13.92
CA PHE A 253 -12.20 -5.23 12.67
C PHE A 253 -12.80 -6.31 11.77
N LYS A 254 -13.81 -7.05 12.23
CA LYS A 254 -14.41 -8.19 11.54
C LYS A 254 -14.97 -7.86 10.16
N CYS A 255 -15.46 -6.65 9.97
CA CYS A 255 -15.91 -6.14 8.66
C CYS A 255 -14.79 -6.09 7.59
N TYR A 256 -13.51 -6.02 7.98
CA TYR A 256 -12.38 -6.04 7.05
C TYR A 256 -12.03 -7.47 6.59
N CYS A 257 -12.66 -8.48 7.20
CA CYS A 257 -12.52 -9.86 6.76
C CYS A 257 -13.24 -10.10 5.42
N PRO A 258 -12.63 -10.81 4.45
CA PRO A 258 -13.30 -11.20 3.22
C PRO A 258 -14.45 -12.19 3.47
N ALA A 259 -15.67 -11.87 3.02
CA ALA A 259 -16.89 -12.65 3.28
C ALA A 259 -16.86 -14.13 2.82
N ASN A 260 -15.98 -14.48 1.87
CA ASN A 260 -15.93 -15.81 1.24
C ASN A 260 -14.58 -16.53 1.44
N ALA A 261 -13.75 -16.06 2.37
CA ALA A 261 -12.47 -16.68 2.69
C ALA A 261 -12.28 -16.74 4.21
N SER A 262 -11.36 -17.59 4.65
CA SER A 262 -10.88 -17.51 6.03
C SER A 262 -10.25 -16.13 6.26
N CYS A 263 -10.68 -15.45 7.31
CA CYS A 263 -10.08 -14.17 7.70
C CYS A 263 -8.58 -14.33 7.89
N TRP A 264 -7.82 -13.32 7.46
CA TRP A 264 -6.45 -13.16 7.93
C TRP A 264 -6.47 -12.92 9.44
N LYS A 265 -5.43 -13.38 10.13
CA LYS A 265 -5.30 -13.14 11.57
C LYS A 265 -4.76 -11.74 11.84
N GLN A 266 -4.57 -11.43 13.12
CA GLN A 266 -4.02 -10.18 13.63
C GLN A 266 -2.87 -9.62 12.77
N GLY A 267 -2.89 -8.28 12.61
CA GLY A 267 -1.81 -7.47 12.03
C GLY A 267 -1.78 -7.45 10.50
N LEU A 268 -2.74 -8.10 9.84
CA LEU A 268 -2.88 -8.10 8.39
C LEU A 268 -4.10 -7.30 7.94
N HIS A 269 -4.07 -6.84 6.69
CA HIS A 269 -5.19 -6.15 6.04
C HIS A 269 -5.33 -6.60 4.59
N ASP A 270 -6.50 -7.11 4.21
CA ASP A 270 -6.74 -7.63 2.85
C ASP A 270 -7.02 -6.50 1.86
N LEU A 271 -6.21 -6.39 0.79
CA LEU A 271 -6.40 -5.38 -0.25
C LEU A 271 -7.04 -5.93 -1.53
N THR A 272 -7.53 -7.18 -1.52
CA THR A 272 -8.05 -7.85 -2.72
C THR A 272 -9.20 -7.09 -3.35
N LYS A 273 -10.17 -6.66 -2.55
CA LYS A 273 -11.30 -5.87 -3.04
C LYS A 273 -10.93 -4.44 -3.43
N CYS A 274 -9.86 -3.90 -2.85
CA CYS A 274 -9.40 -2.54 -3.06
C CYS A 274 -8.61 -2.42 -4.38
N VAL A 275 -7.67 -3.33 -4.59
CA VAL A 275 -6.68 -3.28 -5.69
C VAL A 275 -7.03 -4.26 -6.82
N GLY A 276 -7.91 -5.23 -6.59
CA GLY A 276 -8.26 -6.26 -7.59
C GLY A 276 -7.22 -7.37 -7.73
N ALA A 277 -6.25 -7.43 -6.82
CA ALA A 277 -5.20 -8.46 -6.75
C ALA A 277 -5.06 -8.94 -5.30
N PRO A 278 -4.70 -10.22 -5.04
CA PRO A 278 -4.63 -10.82 -3.71
C PRO A 278 -3.43 -10.32 -2.88
N ILE A 279 -3.32 -9.00 -2.74
CA ILE A 279 -2.29 -8.31 -1.95
C ILE A 279 -2.80 -8.21 -0.51
N VAL A 280 -1.91 -8.50 0.43
CA VAL A 280 -2.18 -8.36 1.86
C VAL A 280 -1.19 -7.37 2.43
N ALA A 281 -1.68 -6.29 3.05
CA ALA A 281 -0.87 -5.33 3.76
C ALA A 281 -0.56 -5.82 5.19
N SER A 282 0.61 -5.48 5.68
CA SER A 282 1.02 -5.65 7.08
C SER A 282 1.95 -4.50 7.48
N MET A 283 2.33 -4.42 8.75
CA MET A 283 3.53 -3.67 9.11
C MET A 283 4.80 -4.45 8.69
N PRO A 284 5.95 -3.78 8.51
CA PRO A 284 7.19 -4.43 8.12
C PRO A 284 7.58 -5.60 9.02
N HIS A 285 8.13 -6.63 8.39
CA HIS A 285 8.58 -7.87 9.03
C HIS A 285 7.46 -8.59 9.81
N PHE A 286 6.20 -8.31 9.46
CA PHE A 286 5.01 -8.77 10.18
C PHE A 286 4.99 -8.33 11.66
N TYR A 287 5.52 -7.14 11.96
CA TYR A 287 5.36 -6.53 13.28
C TYR A 287 3.87 -6.40 13.64
N ASP A 288 3.53 -6.70 14.90
CA ASP A 288 2.16 -6.75 15.44
C ASP A 288 1.21 -7.76 14.74
N ALA A 289 1.75 -8.70 13.95
CA ALA A 289 0.96 -9.76 13.33
C ALA A 289 1.04 -11.09 14.10
N ASP A 290 0.11 -12.01 13.82
CA ASP A 290 0.16 -13.38 14.39
C ASP A 290 1.54 -14.01 14.07
N PRO A 291 2.26 -14.55 15.09
CA PRO A 291 3.59 -15.12 14.92
C PRO A 291 3.70 -16.19 13.84
N MET A 292 2.60 -16.83 13.44
CA MET A 292 2.58 -17.77 12.33
C MET A 292 3.11 -17.16 11.03
N TYR A 293 2.84 -15.88 10.75
CA TYR A 293 3.29 -15.23 9.52
C TYR A 293 4.79 -14.94 9.52
N VAL A 294 5.34 -14.57 10.68
CA VAL A 294 6.79 -14.45 10.89
C VAL A 294 7.45 -15.82 10.68
N ASN A 295 6.86 -16.89 11.21
CA ASN A 295 7.42 -18.24 11.12
C ASN A 295 7.32 -18.87 9.72
N MET A 296 6.50 -18.33 8.81
CA MET A 296 6.39 -18.79 7.43
C MET A 296 7.58 -18.39 6.54
N VAL A 297 8.38 -17.40 6.96
CA VAL A 297 9.45 -16.81 6.15
C VAL A 297 10.71 -16.60 7.01
N ARG A 298 11.86 -17.08 6.54
CA ARG A 298 13.13 -16.82 7.23
C ARG A 298 13.72 -15.48 6.79
N GLY A 299 14.36 -14.78 7.73
CA GLY A 299 14.97 -13.46 7.51
C GLY A 299 14.16 -12.28 8.06
N LEU A 300 13.00 -12.54 8.68
CA LEU A 300 12.16 -11.52 9.29
C LEU A 300 12.52 -11.29 10.76
N HIS A 301 12.60 -10.01 11.13
CA HIS A 301 13.03 -9.55 12.45
C HIS A 301 12.13 -8.41 12.96
N PRO A 302 10.85 -8.67 13.28
CA PRO A 302 9.92 -7.63 13.70
C PRO A 302 10.38 -6.93 14.98
N ASN A 303 10.33 -5.60 15.00
CA ASN A 303 10.62 -4.78 16.17
C ASN A 303 9.81 -3.46 16.09
N GLU A 304 9.50 -2.87 17.23
CA GLU A 304 8.67 -1.65 17.29
C GLU A 304 9.36 -0.41 16.70
N PRO A 305 10.62 -0.08 17.05
CA PRO A 305 11.27 1.15 16.59
C PRO A 305 11.38 1.27 15.07
N ASP A 306 11.63 0.16 14.39
CA ASP A 306 11.85 0.14 12.94
C ASP A 306 10.58 -0.17 12.15
N HIS A 307 9.60 -0.86 12.73
CA HIS A 307 8.45 -1.38 11.97
C HIS A 307 7.08 -0.90 12.45
N GLY A 308 6.98 -0.25 13.61
CA GLY A 308 5.72 0.33 14.09
C GLY A 308 5.29 1.55 13.28
N ILE A 309 3.98 1.72 13.07
CA ILE A 309 3.41 2.98 12.57
C ILE A 309 3.30 3.95 13.73
N SER A 310 3.92 5.11 13.61
CA SER A 310 3.89 6.11 14.67
C SER A 310 3.76 7.54 14.17
N LEU A 311 3.04 8.34 14.94
CA LEU A 311 2.83 9.75 14.69
C LEU A 311 3.09 10.53 15.97
N VAL A 312 3.71 11.69 15.84
CA VAL A 312 4.08 12.54 16.97
C VAL A 312 3.53 13.93 16.72
N PHE A 313 2.69 14.41 17.63
CA PHE A 313 1.94 15.65 17.45
C PHE A 313 2.16 16.64 18.60
N GLU A 314 2.26 17.92 18.24
CA GLU A 314 1.91 19.02 19.13
C GLU A 314 0.39 19.25 19.00
N LEU A 315 -0.34 19.13 20.11
CA LEU A 315 -1.81 19.04 20.07
C LEU A 315 -2.51 20.40 20.01
N MET A 316 -1.86 21.48 20.47
CA MET A 316 -2.46 22.81 20.43
C MET A 316 -2.61 23.29 18.99
N THR A 317 -1.59 23.09 18.16
CA THR A 317 -1.62 23.46 16.73
C THR A 317 -2.15 22.34 15.84
N GLY A 318 -2.14 21.08 16.31
CA GLY A 318 -2.43 19.91 15.47
C GLY A 318 -1.28 19.56 14.52
N THR A 319 -0.07 20.09 14.75
CA THR A 319 1.05 19.91 13.83
C THR A 319 1.74 18.56 14.08
N PRO A 320 1.89 17.70 13.06
CA PRO A 320 2.77 16.53 13.16
C PRO A 320 4.22 17.00 13.17
N VAL A 321 4.96 16.69 14.23
CA VAL A 321 6.41 16.97 14.33
C VAL A 321 7.26 15.81 13.81
N SER A 322 6.70 14.61 13.81
CA SER A 322 7.30 13.42 13.21
C SER A 322 6.21 12.43 12.83
N GLY A 323 6.30 11.84 11.65
CA GLY A 323 5.39 10.80 11.19
C GLY A 323 6.17 9.70 10.48
N LYS A 324 5.87 8.45 10.83
CA LYS A 324 6.46 7.24 10.24
C LYS A 324 5.33 6.28 9.91
N LYS A 325 4.86 6.32 8.67
CA LYS A 325 3.86 5.40 8.13
C LYS A 325 4.60 4.28 7.42
N ARG A 326 4.45 3.05 7.92
CA ARG A 326 5.21 1.90 7.48
C ARG A 326 4.28 0.80 7.00
N LEU A 327 4.46 0.37 5.76
CA LEU A 327 3.60 -0.62 5.11
C LEU A 327 4.44 -1.68 4.41
N GLN A 328 4.09 -2.93 4.60
CA GLN A 328 4.62 -4.07 3.86
C GLN A 328 3.52 -4.68 3.00
N PHE A 329 3.85 -4.95 1.74
CA PHE A 329 2.96 -5.61 0.79
C PHE A 329 3.37 -7.05 0.60
N ASN A 330 2.39 -7.94 0.71
CA ASN A 330 2.62 -9.38 0.69
C ASN A 330 1.71 -10.07 -0.33
N LEU A 331 2.17 -11.20 -0.87
CA LEU A 331 1.37 -12.08 -1.70
C LEU A 331 1.25 -13.47 -1.06
N PRO A 332 0.05 -14.06 -1.00
CA PRO A 332 -0.09 -15.46 -0.65
C PRO A 332 0.61 -16.32 -1.71
N LEU A 333 1.46 -17.23 -1.24
CA LEU A 333 2.17 -18.19 -2.04
C LEU A 333 1.66 -19.57 -1.62
N GLU A 334 1.10 -20.33 -2.56
CA GLU A 334 0.57 -21.67 -2.28
C GLU A 334 0.66 -22.58 -3.52
N PRO A 335 0.81 -23.91 -3.35
CA PRO A 335 0.79 -24.84 -4.46
C PRO A 335 -0.50 -24.77 -5.28
N ILE A 336 -0.38 -24.58 -6.60
CA ILE A 336 -1.51 -24.65 -7.54
C ILE A 336 -1.17 -25.69 -8.61
N GLU A 337 -1.75 -26.89 -8.49
CA GLU A 337 -1.40 -28.08 -9.30
C GLU A 337 -1.52 -27.84 -10.81
N LYS A 338 -2.49 -27.03 -11.24
CA LYS A 338 -2.73 -26.71 -12.65
C LYS A 338 -1.80 -25.64 -13.24
N VAL A 339 -0.96 -25.02 -12.41
CA VAL A 339 -0.05 -23.93 -12.82
C VAL A 339 1.39 -24.35 -12.53
N ALA A 340 2.16 -24.64 -13.58
CA ALA A 340 3.46 -25.30 -13.49
C ALA A 340 4.45 -24.57 -12.56
N VAL A 341 4.54 -23.24 -12.68
CA VAL A 341 5.41 -22.41 -11.84
C VAL A 341 4.98 -22.34 -10.37
N MET A 342 3.71 -22.59 -10.09
CA MET A 342 3.16 -22.57 -8.73
C MET A 342 3.12 -23.96 -8.08
N LYS A 343 3.26 -25.04 -8.86
CA LYS A 343 3.02 -26.41 -8.38
C LYS A 343 3.90 -26.84 -7.19
N LYS A 344 5.13 -26.31 -7.09
CA LYS A 344 6.13 -26.73 -6.09
C LYS A 344 6.52 -25.61 -5.11
N VAL A 345 5.77 -24.51 -5.07
CA VAL A 345 6.07 -23.42 -4.13
C VAL A 345 5.65 -23.83 -2.71
N PRO A 346 6.31 -23.32 -1.66
CA PRO A 346 5.83 -23.53 -0.29
C PRO A 346 4.56 -22.71 -0.03
N THR A 347 3.76 -23.15 0.94
CA THR A 347 2.70 -22.30 1.50
C THR A 347 3.31 -21.24 2.42
N ALA A 348 3.14 -19.96 2.09
CA ALA A 348 3.61 -18.82 2.88
C ALA A 348 2.85 -17.55 2.50
N LEU A 349 2.83 -16.56 3.38
CA LEU A 349 2.54 -15.17 2.99
C LEU A 349 3.88 -14.50 2.67
N LEU A 350 4.16 -14.29 1.38
CA LEU A 350 5.47 -13.84 0.89
C LEU A 350 5.56 -12.31 0.88
N PRO A 351 6.42 -11.68 1.70
CA PRO A 351 6.72 -10.26 1.58
C PRO A 351 7.33 -9.93 0.22
N LEU A 352 6.86 -8.84 -0.38
CA LEU A 352 7.41 -8.32 -1.64
C LEU A 352 8.39 -7.18 -1.38
N LEU A 353 7.90 -6.16 -0.66
CA LEU A 353 8.65 -4.98 -0.25
C LEU A 353 7.91 -4.32 0.92
N TRP A 354 8.62 -3.48 1.64
CA TRP A 354 8.03 -2.56 2.59
C TRP A 354 8.54 -1.15 2.35
N VAL A 355 7.74 -0.16 2.76
CA VAL A 355 8.03 1.26 2.59
C VAL A 355 7.82 2.00 3.89
N GLU A 356 8.70 2.97 4.15
CA GLU A 356 8.46 4.05 5.12
C GLU A 356 8.15 5.32 4.35
N GLU A 357 6.96 5.86 4.58
CA GLU A 357 6.57 7.21 4.20
C GLU A 357 6.61 8.05 5.48
N GLY A 358 7.47 9.06 5.52
CA GLY A 358 7.65 9.82 6.75
C GLY A 358 8.27 11.20 6.57
N ALA A 359 8.08 12.01 7.60
CA ALA A 359 8.63 13.35 7.69
C ALA A 359 9.00 13.65 9.14
N ASP A 360 10.08 14.39 9.32
CA ASP A 360 10.57 14.87 10.61
C ASP A 360 10.71 16.39 10.53
N LEU A 361 10.18 17.11 11.53
CA LEU A 361 10.24 18.58 11.56
C LEU A 361 11.70 19.04 11.75
N PRO A 362 12.29 19.77 10.79
CA PRO A 362 13.66 20.26 10.90
C PRO A 362 13.88 21.21 12.08
N ASP A 363 15.13 21.36 12.53
CA ASP A 363 15.47 22.14 13.73
C ASP A 363 15.08 23.60 13.58
N ASP A 364 15.16 24.12 12.35
CA ASP A 364 14.88 25.52 12.04
C ASP A 364 13.40 25.89 12.24
N PHE A 365 12.51 24.90 12.25
CA PHE A 365 11.07 25.08 12.50
C PHE A 365 10.65 24.70 13.93
N ALA A 366 11.56 24.10 14.71
CA ALA A 366 11.29 23.65 16.08
C ALA A 366 11.78 24.63 17.16
N LYS A 367 12.48 25.70 16.78
CA LYS A 367 13.09 26.70 17.68
C LYS A 367 12.22 27.91 17.93
#